data_AF-A0A674GQH9-F1
#
_entry.id   AF-A0A674GQH9-F1
#
_cell.length_a   1.000
_cell.length_b   1.000
_cell.length_c   1.000
_cell.angle_alpha   90.00
_cell.angle_beta   90.00
_cell.angle_gamma   90.00
#
_symmetry.space_group_name_H-M   'P 1'
#
loop_
_entity.id
_entity.type
_entity.pdbx_description
1 polymer ?
#
loop_
_entity_poly.entity_id
_entity_poly.type
_entity_poly.pdbx_seq_one_letter_code
_entity_poly.pdbx_strand_id
1 'polypeptide(L)'
;ELLLSSTSGLPGWTHSPVLRSCGGNFHGMRSPGGNFHGMRSPGGNFHGMGSPGGNFHGLRSPGGNFHGMRSPGGNFHGLRSPGGNFHGMRSPGGNFHGMRSPGGNFHGMRSPGGNFHGMGRPGGNFHGMGSPGGNFHGMGSPGGNFHGMGSCGGNFHGMRSPGGNFHGMRSCGGNLDGMRSPAGNFHGMRSPGGNFHGMRSRGGNFHGMRSPGGNFHGMGSPGGNFHGMRCPGGNFHGMGSCGGNFHGMRSPGGNFHGMRSPGGNFHGMGSPGGNFHGLRCPGGNFHGMRCPGGNFHGMGSPGGNFHGMRSPGGNFHGMRSCGGNFHGMRSPGGNLDGMRSPGGNFHGMRSPGGNFHGMGSPGGNFHGMRSRGGNFHGMRSPGGNFHGMRCPGGNFHGMGSPGGNFHGMRSCGENLDGVRSPGGNFHGMRSPGGNFHGMRCPGGNFHGMRSPGGNFHGMGNHDGNFHGMGSPGGNFHGMGNRGGELSTRPSLVSALVWGRGFSPPPLPPSHSGGNNPEPNSFLVFSPSAKAPSRFVLTNEGAPK
;
A
#
# COMPACT_ATOMS: atom_id res chain seq x y z
N GLU A 1 0.14 -64.25 -17.09
CA GLU A 1 -0.79 -64.36 -15.93
C GLU A 1 -0.17 -65.25 -14.82
N LEU A 2 -0.88 -65.49 -13.66
CA LEU A 2 -0.63 -66.36 -12.45
C LEU A 2 -1.12 -65.65 -11.12
N LEU A 3 -1.59 -66.23 -9.98
CA LEU A 3 -2.19 -67.55 -9.66
C LEU A 3 -3.05 -67.62 -8.33
N LEU A 4 -2.45 -67.52 -7.12
CA LEU A 4 -2.88 -68.29 -5.89
C LEU A 4 -3.83 -67.65 -4.82
N SER A 5 -4.34 -68.51 -3.91
CA SER A 5 -5.10 -68.28 -2.63
C SER A 5 -4.32 -68.85 -1.40
N SER A 6 -4.80 -69.09 -0.14
CA SER A 6 -6.11 -69.12 0.57
C SER A 6 -5.97 -69.88 1.93
N THR A 7 -6.92 -69.79 2.89
CA THR A 7 -6.68 -70.08 4.35
C THR A 7 -7.93 -70.27 5.26
N SER A 8 -7.83 -71.10 6.32
CA SER A 8 -8.61 -71.08 7.60
C SER A 8 -7.64 -70.98 8.81
N GLY A 9 -8.05 -71.24 10.07
CA GLY A 9 -7.35 -70.79 11.29
C GLY A 9 -5.79 -70.88 11.29
N LEU A 10 -5.02 -69.77 11.29
CA LEU A 10 -5.43 -68.35 11.27
C LEU A 10 -4.53 -67.33 10.51
N PRO A 11 -3.20 -67.17 10.77
CA PRO A 11 -2.54 -65.85 10.64
C PRO A 11 -1.32 -65.75 9.68
N GLY A 12 -0.90 -64.53 9.30
CA GLY A 12 0.46 -64.31 8.74
C GLY A 12 0.77 -62.95 8.07
N TRP A 13 1.95 -62.40 8.35
CA TRP A 13 2.54 -61.21 7.65
C TRP A 13 4.08 -61.17 7.66
N THR A 14 4.73 -62.31 7.85
CA THR A 14 6.12 -62.42 8.31
C THR A 14 7.19 -61.92 7.32
N HIS A 15 8.13 -61.12 7.84
CA HIS A 15 9.39 -60.70 7.21
C HIS A 15 9.27 -60.06 5.80
N SER A 16 10.05 -60.54 4.81
CA SER A 16 10.48 -59.77 3.63
C SER A 16 10.78 -60.65 2.41
N PRO A 17 10.13 -60.45 1.25
CA PRO A 17 10.50 -61.11 -0.01
C PRO A 17 11.47 -60.26 -0.85
N VAL A 18 12.73 -60.69 -1.01
CA VAL A 18 13.74 -60.01 -1.86
C VAL A 18 13.65 -60.54 -3.30
N LEU A 19 12.78 -59.92 -4.11
CA LEU A 19 12.51 -60.36 -5.49
C LEU A 19 13.16 -59.47 -6.55
N ARG A 20 13.96 -60.07 -7.43
CA ARG A 20 14.46 -59.46 -8.67
C ARG A 20 13.74 -60.11 -9.85
N SER A 21 13.07 -59.30 -10.67
CA SER A 21 12.45 -59.75 -11.92
C SER A 21 13.00 -58.95 -13.09
N CYS A 22 13.20 -59.60 -14.24
CA CYS A 22 13.52 -58.96 -15.50
C CYS A 22 12.24 -58.84 -16.33
N GLY A 23 11.50 -57.74 -16.17
CA GLY A 23 10.30 -57.42 -16.97
C GLY A 23 8.95 -57.66 -16.29
N GLY A 24 8.89 -58.39 -15.16
CA GLY A 24 7.61 -58.74 -14.52
C GLY A 24 6.89 -57.56 -13.84
N ASN A 25 5.57 -57.44 -14.06
CA ASN A 25 4.69 -56.61 -13.25
C ASN A 25 4.36 -57.33 -11.91
N PHE A 26 4.36 -56.61 -10.79
CA PHE A 26 3.88 -57.11 -9.50
C PHE A 26 2.46 -56.60 -9.21
N HIS A 27 1.48 -57.50 -9.13
CA HIS A 27 0.07 -57.16 -8.86
C HIS A 27 -0.40 -57.75 -7.53
N GLY A 28 -1.27 -57.03 -6.82
CA GLY A 28 -2.12 -57.56 -5.74
C GLY A 28 -1.44 -57.98 -4.43
N MET A 29 -0.11 -57.98 -4.35
CA MET A 29 0.66 -58.49 -3.21
C MET A 29 0.25 -57.84 -1.88
N ARG A 30 -0.22 -58.64 -0.92
CA ARG A 30 -0.57 -58.18 0.43
C ARG A 30 0.18 -58.97 1.49
N SER A 31 0.75 -58.26 2.46
CA SER A 31 1.30 -58.84 3.70
C SER A 31 1.04 -57.84 4.83
N PRO A 32 0.04 -58.06 5.72
CA PRO A 32 -0.38 -57.11 6.78
C PRO A 32 0.63 -56.84 7.92
N GLY A 33 1.91 -56.66 7.60
CA GLY A 33 3.00 -56.39 8.54
C GLY A 33 4.39 -56.55 7.91
N GLY A 34 4.48 -57.16 6.72
CA GLY A 34 5.73 -57.47 6.05
C GLY A 34 6.43 -56.24 5.44
N ASN A 35 7.76 -56.25 5.49
CA ASN A 35 8.59 -55.20 4.91
C ASN A 35 9.02 -55.60 3.49
N PHE A 36 8.57 -54.87 2.47
CA PHE A 36 9.00 -55.07 1.09
C PHE A 36 10.33 -54.36 0.85
N HIS A 37 11.45 -55.11 0.88
CA HIS A 37 12.80 -54.57 0.68
C HIS A 37 13.39 -54.90 -0.70
N GLY A 38 14.04 -53.92 -1.32
CA GLY A 38 15.04 -54.12 -2.39
C GLY A 38 14.52 -54.66 -3.73
N MET A 39 13.20 -54.78 -3.91
CA MET A 39 12.64 -55.38 -5.13
C MET A 39 12.97 -54.54 -6.37
N ARG A 40 13.30 -55.20 -7.49
CA ARG A 40 13.61 -54.54 -8.76
C ARG A 40 12.88 -55.19 -9.92
N SER A 41 12.25 -54.36 -10.76
CA SER A 41 11.76 -54.75 -12.09
C SER A 41 12.05 -53.67 -13.14
N PRO A 42 12.93 -53.89 -14.12
CA PRO A 42 13.00 -53.08 -15.33
C PRO A 42 11.70 -53.21 -16.13
N GLY A 43 11.10 -52.09 -16.54
CA GLY A 43 9.82 -52.02 -17.27
C GLY A 43 8.58 -52.31 -16.42
N GLY A 44 8.65 -53.24 -15.48
CA GLY A 44 7.48 -53.74 -14.74
C GLY A 44 6.87 -52.76 -13.72
N ASN A 45 5.55 -52.72 -13.70
CA ASN A 45 4.73 -51.93 -12.78
C ASN A 45 4.56 -52.63 -11.42
N PHE A 46 4.32 -51.87 -10.36
CA PHE A 46 3.89 -52.36 -9.05
C PHE A 46 2.47 -51.83 -8.78
N HIS A 47 1.46 -52.72 -8.71
CA HIS A 47 0.04 -52.35 -8.67
C HIS A 47 -0.71 -53.00 -7.49
N GLY A 48 -1.40 -52.19 -6.68
CA GLY A 48 -2.35 -52.66 -5.66
C GLY A 48 -1.73 -53.31 -4.42
N MET A 49 -0.45 -53.04 -4.13
CA MET A 49 0.26 -53.66 -3.00
C MET A 49 -0.20 -53.12 -1.64
N GLY A 50 -0.28 -53.99 -0.62
CA GLY A 50 -0.73 -53.62 0.73
C GLY A 50 0.13 -54.17 1.87
N SER A 51 0.55 -53.30 2.79
CA SER A 51 1.17 -53.69 4.07
C SER A 51 0.78 -52.76 5.23
N PRO A 52 -0.37 -52.99 5.90
CA PRO A 52 -0.60 -52.58 7.29
C PRO A 52 0.63 -52.85 8.17
N GLY A 53 1.13 -51.87 8.91
CA GLY A 53 2.32 -51.94 9.77
C GLY A 53 3.67 -51.97 9.05
N GLY A 54 3.78 -52.69 7.93
CA GLY A 54 5.07 -52.93 7.25
C GLY A 54 5.47 -51.87 6.22
N ASN A 55 6.79 -51.73 6.05
CA ASN A 55 7.43 -50.69 5.25
C ASN A 55 7.70 -51.13 3.80
N PHE A 56 7.75 -50.18 2.87
CA PHE A 56 8.22 -50.39 1.49
C PHE A 56 9.55 -49.65 1.30
N HIS A 57 10.66 -50.36 1.13
CA HIS A 57 12.01 -49.79 1.16
C HIS A 57 12.83 -50.18 -0.08
N GLY A 58 13.40 -49.18 -0.77
CA GLY A 58 14.42 -49.38 -1.82
C GLY A 58 13.93 -50.03 -3.12
N LEU A 59 12.60 -50.04 -3.37
CA LEU A 59 12.05 -50.61 -4.60
C LEU A 59 12.45 -49.78 -5.83
N ARG A 60 12.81 -50.44 -6.94
CA ARG A 60 13.25 -49.77 -8.17
C ARG A 60 12.56 -50.31 -9.43
N SER A 61 11.84 -49.43 -10.15
CA SER A 61 11.31 -49.71 -11.49
C SER A 61 11.64 -48.63 -12.51
N PRO A 62 12.71 -48.77 -13.31
CA PRO A 62 12.92 -47.96 -14.51
C PRO A 62 11.84 -48.27 -15.55
N GLY A 63 11.13 -47.25 -16.04
CA GLY A 63 10.03 -47.36 -17.00
C GLY A 63 8.66 -47.65 -16.38
N GLY A 64 8.59 -48.51 -15.37
CA GLY A 64 7.33 -48.95 -14.77
C GLY A 64 6.80 -48.04 -13.66
N ASN A 65 5.48 -48.09 -13.44
CA ASN A 65 4.74 -47.23 -12.53
C ASN A 65 4.51 -47.91 -11.16
N PHE A 66 4.35 -47.11 -10.10
CA PHE A 66 3.83 -47.56 -8.80
C PHE A 66 2.38 -47.05 -8.65
N HIS A 67 1.41 -47.95 -8.46
CA HIS A 67 -0.02 -47.59 -8.41
C HIS A 67 -0.73 -48.26 -7.23
N GLY A 68 -1.54 -47.51 -6.48
CA GLY A 68 -2.47 -48.05 -5.48
C GLY A 68 -1.81 -48.68 -4.25
N MET A 69 -0.59 -48.29 -3.91
CA MET A 69 0.15 -48.86 -2.76
C MET A 69 -0.38 -48.34 -1.41
N ARG A 70 -0.61 -49.22 -0.43
CA ARG A 70 -1.18 -48.85 0.87
C ARG A 70 -0.39 -49.42 2.06
N SER A 71 0.10 -48.56 2.95
CA SER A 71 0.75 -48.95 4.22
C SER A 71 0.31 -48.07 5.41
N PRO A 72 -0.78 -48.42 6.12
CA PRO A 72 -1.13 -47.80 7.40
C PRO A 72 -0.09 -48.15 8.47
N GLY A 73 0.50 -47.15 9.12
CA GLY A 73 1.54 -47.30 10.15
C GLY A 73 2.96 -47.46 9.60
N GLY A 74 3.15 -48.01 8.40
CA GLY A 74 4.46 -48.23 7.78
C GLY A 74 4.88 -47.13 6.78
N ASN A 75 6.17 -47.05 6.52
CA ASN A 75 6.81 -45.99 5.75
C ASN A 75 7.12 -46.42 4.30
N PHE A 76 7.18 -45.45 3.39
CA PHE A 76 7.68 -45.62 2.02
C PHE A 76 9.03 -44.92 1.88
N HIS A 77 10.13 -45.67 1.70
CA HIS A 77 11.50 -45.13 1.71
C HIS A 77 12.28 -45.50 0.44
N GLY A 78 13.00 -44.54 -0.15
CA GLY A 78 14.01 -44.79 -1.19
C GLY A 78 13.48 -45.30 -2.53
N LEU A 79 12.19 -45.14 -2.79
CA LEU A 79 11.54 -45.70 -4.00
C LEU A 79 11.96 -44.94 -5.27
N ARG A 80 12.40 -45.65 -6.31
CA ARG A 80 12.97 -45.02 -7.53
C ARG A 80 12.38 -45.57 -8.83
N SER A 81 11.66 -44.74 -9.58
CA SER A 81 11.20 -45.05 -10.95
C SER A 81 11.50 -43.93 -11.95
N PRO A 82 12.65 -43.97 -12.65
CA PRO A 82 12.90 -43.11 -13.80
C PRO A 82 11.96 -43.45 -14.95
N GLY A 83 11.29 -42.45 -15.54
CA GLY A 83 10.29 -42.59 -16.60
C GLY A 83 8.87 -42.90 -16.09
N GLY A 84 8.71 -43.54 -14.93
CA GLY A 84 7.40 -43.99 -14.45
C GLY A 84 6.76 -43.11 -13.36
N ASN A 85 5.45 -43.22 -13.25
CA ASN A 85 4.61 -42.45 -12.34
C ASN A 85 4.43 -43.15 -10.98
N PHE A 86 4.05 -42.38 -9.96
CA PHE A 86 3.60 -42.89 -8.67
C PHE A 86 2.21 -42.33 -8.38
N HIS A 87 1.20 -43.20 -8.27
CA HIS A 87 -0.21 -42.83 -8.23
C HIS A 87 -0.94 -43.51 -7.06
N GLY A 88 -1.79 -42.77 -6.34
CA GLY A 88 -2.75 -43.34 -5.37
C GLY A 88 -2.11 -44.00 -4.14
N MET A 89 -0.94 -43.53 -3.70
CA MET A 89 -0.24 -44.10 -2.55
C MET A 89 -0.79 -43.58 -1.22
N ARG A 90 -1.02 -44.45 -0.23
CA ARG A 90 -1.62 -44.08 1.06
C ARG A 90 -0.89 -44.68 2.26
N SER A 91 -0.36 -43.83 3.15
CA SER A 91 0.20 -44.24 4.45
C SER A 91 -0.30 -43.35 5.59
N PRO A 92 -1.43 -43.66 6.24
CA PRO A 92 -1.83 -43.03 7.49
C PRO A 92 -0.86 -43.45 8.62
N GLY A 93 -0.27 -42.49 9.33
CA GLY A 93 0.69 -42.70 10.42
C GLY A 93 2.15 -42.87 9.97
N GLY A 94 2.44 -43.10 8.69
CA GLY A 94 3.79 -43.36 8.18
C GLY A 94 4.27 -42.34 7.14
N ASN A 95 5.58 -42.29 6.94
CA ASN A 95 6.26 -41.23 6.18
C ASN A 95 6.60 -41.68 4.75
N PHE A 96 6.72 -40.70 3.85
CA PHE A 96 7.26 -40.86 2.50
C PHE A 96 8.63 -40.17 2.42
N HIS A 97 9.71 -40.93 2.21
CA HIS A 97 11.09 -40.42 2.25
C HIS A 97 11.91 -40.81 1.02
N GLY A 98 12.66 -39.85 0.45
CA GLY A 98 13.73 -40.12 -0.52
C GLY A 98 13.28 -40.62 -1.90
N MET A 99 11.99 -40.45 -2.24
CA MET A 99 11.41 -40.98 -3.48
C MET A 99 11.81 -40.19 -4.73
N ARG A 100 12.17 -40.88 -5.82
CA ARG A 100 12.70 -40.25 -7.05
C ARG A 100 12.14 -40.80 -8.35
N SER A 101 11.90 -39.90 -9.30
CA SER A 101 11.53 -40.22 -10.68
C SER A 101 11.86 -39.04 -11.60
N PRO A 102 12.98 -39.08 -12.32
CA PRO A 102 13.15 -38.25 -13.50
C PRO A 102 12.09 -38.64 -14.55
N GLY A 103 11.33 -37.68 -15.08
CA GLY A 103 10.39 -37.84 -16.19
C GLY A 103 8.94 -38.24 -15.85
N GLY A 104 8.63 -38.73 -14.63
CA GLY A 104 7.27 -39.18 -14.26
C GLY A 104 6.61 -38.31 -13.18
N ASN A 105 5.30 -38.48 -12.96
CA ASN A 105 4.51 -37.68 -12.02
C ASN A 105 4.26 -38.35 -10.65
N PHE A 106 4.07 -37.55 -9.59
CA PHE A 106 3.44 -37.96 -8.33
C PHE A 106 1.96 -37.52 -8.35
N HIS A 107 1.02 -38.43 -8.11
CA HIS A 107 -0.40 -38.12 -8.07
C HIS A 107 -1.13 -38.80 -6.90
N GLY A 108 -1.99 -38.05 -6.18
CA GLY A 108 -2.94 -38.63 -5.23
C GLY A 108 -2.33 -39.24 -3.96
N MET A 109 -1.14 -38.80 -3.54
CA MET A 109 -0.44 -39.34 -2.35
C MET A 109 -1.04 -38.81 -1.06
N ARG A 110 -1.29 -39.67 -0.06
CA ARG A 110 -1.87 -39.26 1.23
C ARG A 110 -1.16 -39.89 2.44
N SER A 111 -0.71 -39.05 3.37
CA SER A 111 -0.24 -39.45 4.70
C SER A 111 -0.83 -38.56 5.81
N PRO A 112 -2.03 -38.89 6.33
CA PRO A 112 -2.48 -38.35 7.61
C PRO A 112 -1.53 -38.76 8.74
N GLY A 113 -0.98 -37.78 9.47
CA GLY A 113 -0.07 -37.98 10.61
C GLY A 113 1.41 -38.17 10.25
N GLY A 114 1.78 -38.29 8.96
CA GLY A 114 3.15 -38.55 8.52
C GLY A 114 3.66 -37.57 7.46
N ASN A 115 4.99 -37.53 7.32
CA ASN A 115 5.70 -36.48 6.58
C ASN A 115 6.10 -36.92 5.17
N PHE A 116 6.25 -35.95 4.27
CA PHE A 116 6.87 -36.10 2.95
C PHE A 116 8.25 -35.43 2.96
N HIS A 117 9.33 -36.19 2.76
CA HIS A 117 10.70 -35.67 2.83
C HIS A 117 11.56 -36.09 1.63
N GLY A 118 12.32 -35.14 1.06
CA GLY A 118 13.40 -35.43 0.11
C GLY A 118 12.94 -36.02 -1.23
N MET A 119 11.76 -35.61 -1.72
CA MET A 119 11.17 -36.15 -2.96
C MET A 119 11.58 -35.31 -4.17
N GLY A 120 12.22 -35.94 -5.18
CA GLY A 120 12.92 -35.20 -6.26
C GLY A 120 12.71 -35.75 -7.67
N ARG A 121 12.30 -34.88 -8.62
CA ARG A 121 11.94 -35.22 -10.00
C ARG A 121 12.24 -34.13 -11.05
N PRO A 122 13.25 -34.26 -11.91
CA PRO A 122 13.28 -33.51 -13.17
C PRO A 122 12.06 -33.84 -14.06
N GLY A 123 11.39 -32.84 -14.61
CA GLY A 123 10.31 -32.93 -15.60
C GLY A 123 8.91 -33.33 -15.09
N GLY A 124 8.75 -33.75 -13.84
CA GLY A 124 7.52 -34.39 -13.34
C GLY A 124 6.68 -33.53 -12.40
N ASN A 125 5.36 -33.54 -12.55
CA ASN A 125 4.45 -32.79 -11.66
C ASN A 125 4.19 -33.52 -10.33
N PHE A 126 3.90 -32.75 -9.28
CA PHE A 126 3.29 -33.20 -8.03
C PHE A 126 1.82 -32.74 -7.99
N HIS A 127 0.87 -33.66 -7.88
CA HIS A 127 -0.56 -33.34 -7.89
C HIS A 127 -1.34 -34.05 -6.77
N GLY A 128 -2.24 -33.33 -6.09
CA GLY A 128 -3.24 -33.93 -5.19
C GLY A 128 -2.64 -34.60 -3.95
N MET A 129 -1.68 -33.95 -3.29
CA MET A 129 -0.98 -34.50 -2.14
C MET A 129 -1.56 -34.02 -0.81
N GLY A 130 -1.77 -34.92 0.15
CA GLY A 130 -2.35 -34.58 1.45
C GLY A 130 -1.57 -35.14 2.65
N SER A 131 -1.20 -34.26 3.58
CA SER A 131 -0.75 -34.64 4.93
C SER A 131 -1.43 -33.79 6.02
N PRO A 132 -2.67 -34.14 6.43
CA PRO A 132 -3.21 -33.66 7.70
C PRO A 132 -2.28 -34.09 8.85
N GLY A 133 -1.81 -33.16 9.66
CA GLY A 133 -0.91 -33.40 10.80
C GLY A 133 0.59 -33.47 10.48
N GLY A 134 1.00 -33.46 9.21
CA GLY A 134 2.41 -33.67 8.83
C GLY A 134 2.97 -32.68 7.80
N ASN A 135 4.29 -32.70 7.67
CA ASN A 135 5.09 -31.71 6.96
C ASN A 135 5.51 -32.16 5.56
N PHE A 136 5.79 -31.19 4.69
CA PHE A 136 6.39 -31.38 3.37
C PHE A 136 7.75 -30.68 3.34
N HIS A 137 8.85 -31.44 3.24
CA HIS A 137 10.21 -30.90 3.35
C HIS A 137 11.09 -31.33 2.16
N GLY A 138 11.85 -30.39 1.60
CA GLY A 138 12.93 -30.69 0.64
C GLY A 138 12.43 -31.30 -0.67
N MET A 139 11.30 -30.82 -1.20
CA MET A 139 10.71 -31.33 -2.44
C MET A 139 11.21 -30.56 -3.67
N GLY A 140 11.59 -31.26 -4.73
CA GLY A 140 12.14 -30.64 -5.95
C GLY A 140 11.49 -31.13 -7.24
N SER A 141 10.99 -30.21 -8.07
CA SER A 141 10.65 -30.46 -9.47
C SER A 141 11.18 -29.37 -10.43
N PRO A 142 12.40 -29.52 -10.96
CA PRO A 142 12.85 -28.76 -12.13
C PRO A 142 11.98 -29.11 -13.34
N GLY A 143 11.29 -28.13 -13.92
CA GLY A 143 10.42 -28.24 -15.09
C GLY A 143 8.97 -28.66 -14.79
N GLY A 144 8.62 -29.04 -13.55
CA GLY A 144 7.29 -29.55 -13.21
C GLY A 144 6.61 -28.77 -12.08
N ASN A 145 5.28 -28.79 -12.10
CA ASN A 145 4.43 -27.99 -11.22
C ASN A 145 4.10 -28.73 -9.91
N PHE A 146 3.77 -27.96 -8.86
CA PHE A 146 3.14 -28.42 -7.63
C PHE A 146 1.69 -27.94 -7.60
N HIS A 147 0.72 -28.86 -7.59
CA HIS A 147 -0.71 -28.53 -7.66
C HIS A 147 -1.51 -29.27 -6.58
N GLY A 148 -2.39 -28.53 -5.88
CA GLY A 148 -3.37 -29.13 -4.97
C GLY A 148 -2.73 -29.88 -3.80
N MET A 149 -1.88 -29.19 -3.03
CA MET A 149 -1.20 -29.77 -1.86
C MET A 149 -1.81 -29.26 -0.56
N GLY A 150 -2.14 -30.17 0.36
CA GLY A 150 -2.81 -29.86 1.62
C GLY A 150 -2.09 -30.39 2.85
N SER A 151 -1.88 -29.53 3.85
CA SER A 151 -1.62 -29.89 5.24
C SER A 151 -2.58 -29.17 6.18
N CYS A 152 -2.76 -29.73 7.38
CA CYS A 152 -3.47 -29.13 8.51
C CYS A 152 -2.62 -29.40 9.76
N GLY A 153 -2.00 -28.38 10.34
CA GLY A 153 -1.05 -28.48 11.44
C GLY A 153 0.42 -28.61 11.01
N GLY A 154 0.71 -28.84 9.72
CA GLY A 154 2.06 -29.07 9.22
C GLY A 154 2.56 -28.03 8.22
N ASN A 155 3.90 -27.92 8.14
CA ASN A 155 4.62 -26.90 7.37
C ASN A 155 5.02 -27.41 5.98
N PHE A 156 5.17 -26.49 5.04
CA PHE A 156 5.85 -26.71 3.76
C PHE A 156 7.20 -25.98 3.81
N HIS A 157 8.31 -26.69 3.62
CA HIS A 157 9.65 -26.11 3.75
C HIS A 157 10.59 -26.51 2.59
N GLY A 158 11.30 -25.54 2.05
CA GLY A 158 12.44 -25.76 1.14
C GLY A 158 12.06 -26.30 -0.25
N MET A 159 10.81 -26.08 -0.68
CA MET A 159 10.30 -26.58 -1.97
C MET A 159 10.89 -25.82 -3.16
N ARG A 160 11.29 -26.53 -4.22
CA ARG A 160 11.96 -25.94 -5.40
C ARG A 160 11.32 -26.38 -6.71
N SER A 161 10.94 -25.42 -7.55
CA SER A 161 10.47 -25.66 -8.92
C SER A 161 11.12 -24.70 -9.94
N PRO A 162 12.36 -24.96 -10.39
CA PRO A 162 12.93 -24.28 -11.56
C PRO A 162 12.03 -24.42 -12.79
N GLY A 163 11.41 -23.33 -13.25
CA GLY A 163 10.56 -23.30 -14.45
C GLY A 163 9.10 -23.75 -14.25
N GLY A 164 8.69 -24.17 -13.04
CA GLY A 164 7.34 -24.67 -12.79
C GLY A 164 6.59 -23.91 -11.69
N ASN A 165 5.27 -24.03 -11.68
CA ASN A 165 4.37 -23.23 -10.85
C ASN A 165 3.97 -23.94 -9.56
N PHE A 166 3.62 -23.16 -8.54
CA PHE A 166 2.96 -23.63 -7.31
C PHE A 166 1.50 -23.16 -7.32
N HIS A 167 0.55 -24.09 -7.28
CA HIS A 167 -0.89 -23.78 -7.38
C HIS A 167 -1.71 -24.51 -6.29
N GLY A 168 -2.63 -23.80 -5.64
CA GLY A 168 -3.64 -24.41 -4.77
C GLY A 168 -3.04 -25.09 -3.53
N MET A 169 -1.99 -24.50 -2.96
CA MET A 169 -1.36 -25.00 -1.73
C MET A 169 -2.08 -24.48 -0.48
N ARG A 170 -2.32 -25.37 0.48
CA ARG A 170 -3.00 -25.07 1.74
C ARG A 170 -2.22 -25.67 2.92
N SER A 171 -1.80 -24.84 3.86
CA SER A 171 -1.60 -25.28 5.25
C SER A 171 -2.66 -24.63 6.14
N CYS A 172 -3.04 -25.25 7.25
CA CYS A 172 -3.87 -24.62 8.29
C CYS A 172 -3.09 -24.69 9.60
N GLY A 173 -2.68 -23.55 10.16
CA GLY A 173 -1.83 -23.48 11.35
C GLY A 173 -0.33 -23.74 11.10
N GLY A 174 0.10 -23.92 9.84
CA GLY A 174 1.51 -24.16 9.48
C GLY A 174 2.01 -23.25 8.36
N ASN A 175 3.33 -23.06 8.30
CA ASN A 175 3.99 -22.11 7.43
C ASN A 175 4.26 -22.64 6.00
N LEU A 176 4.59 -21.72 5.09
CA LEU A 176 5.01 -21.93 3.71
C LEU A 176 6.36 -21.24 3.47
N ASP A 177 7.44 -21.97 3.69
CA ASP A 177 8.78 -21.43 3.95
C ASP A 177 9.83 -21.86 2.89
N GLY A 178 10.71 -20.93 2.53
CA GLY A 178 11.89 -21.22 1.69
C GLY A 178 11.57 -21.68 0.26
N MET A 179 10.35 -21.38 -0.22
CA MET A 179 9.86 -21.84 -1.52
C MET A 179 10.49 -21.06 -2.68
N ARG A 180 11.00 -21.76 -3.70
CA ARG A 180 11.75 -21.13 -4.81
C ARG A 180 11.27 -21.63 -6.18
N SER A 181 10.81 -20.72 -7.03
CA SER A 181 10.54 -20.99 -8.46
C SER A 181 11.12 -19.90 -9.38
N PRO A 182 12.35 -20.07 -9.90
CA PRO A 182 12.79 -19.33 -11.09
C PRO A 182 11.76 -19.47 -12.22
N ALA A 183 11.36 -18.37 -12.85
CA ALA A 183 10.35 -18.26 -13.93
C ALA A 183 8.89 -18.64 -13.60
N GLY A 184 8.60 -19.48 -12.60
CA GLY A 184 7.23 -19.92 -12.30
C GLY A 184 6.47 -19.06 -11.29
N ASN A 185 5.15 -19.19 -11.33
CA ASN A 185 4.18 -18.43 -10.54
C ASN A 185 3.75 -19.15 -9.25
N PHE A 186 3.26 -18.38 -8.29
CA PHE A 186 2.64 -18.84 -7.05
C PHE A 186 1.16 -18.41 -7.03
N HIS A 187 0.22 -19.36 -7.07
CA HIS A 187 -1.21 -19.07 -7.22
C HIS A 187 -2.08 -19.75 -6.15
N GLY A 188 -3.05 -19.00 -5.60
CA GLY A 188 -4.17 -19.55 -4.82
C GLY A 188 -3.78 -20.15 -3.47
N MET A 189 -2.68 -19.69 -2.88
CA MET A 189 -2.10 -20.29 -1.68
C MET A 189 -2.80 -19.81 -0.39
N ARG A 190 -3.00 -20.70 0.58
CA ARG A 190 -3.62 -20.41 1.89
C ARG A 190 -2.75 -20.90 3.04
N SER A 191 -2.52 -20.02 4.03
CA SER A 191 -2.10 -20.40 5.37
C SER A 191 -2.85 -19.60 6.45
N PRO A 192 -4.07 -20.02 6.86
CA PRO A 192 -4.72 -19.46 8.04
C PRO A 192 -3.95 -19.86 9.31
N GLY A 193 -3.58 -18.89 10.13
CA GLY A 193 -2.80 -19.08 11.37
C GLY A 193 -1.30 -19.33 11.16
N GLY A 194 -0.80 -19.34 9.92
CA GLY A 194 0.62 -19.58 9.62
C GLY A 194 1.18 -18.58 8.60
N ASN A 195 2.50 -18.57 8.46
CA ASN A 195 3.24 -17.54 7.75
C ASN A 195 3.67 -17.99 6.34
N PHE A 196 4.01 -17.01 5.50
CA PHE A 196 4.72 -17.20 4.24
C PHE A 196 6.11 -16.57 4.35
N HIS A 197 7.19 -17.36 4.41
CA HIS A 197 8.55 -16.84 4.61
C HIS A 197 9.51 -17.16 3.46
N GLY A 198 10.29 -16.16 3.04
CA GLY A 198 11.46 -16.35 2.17
C GLY A 198 11.15 -16.84 0.75
N MET A 199 9.91 -16.65 0.28
CA MET A 199 9.46 -17.12 -1.03
C MET A 199 10.08 -16.32 -2.18
N ARG A 200 10.59 -16.99 -3.21
CA ARG A 200 11.29 -16.33 -4.32
C ARG A 200 10.89 -16.86 -5.69
N SER A 201 10.46 -15.97 -6.58
CA SER A 201 10.46 -16.17 -8.03
C SER A 201 11.38 -15.17 -8.73
N ARG A 202 11.63 -15.37 -10.02
CA ARG A 202 12.29 -14.42 -10.94
C ARG A 202 11.49 -14.46 -12.24
N GLY A 203 10.81 -13.37 -12.57
CA GLY A 203 9.84 -13.26 -13.69
C GLY A 203 8.41 -13.72 -13.35
N GLY A 204 8.23 -14.65 -12.41
CA GLY A 204 6.90 -15.16 -12.04
C GLY A 204 6.14 -14.31 -11.02
N ASN A 205 4.83 -14.48 -10.99
CA ASN A 205 3.89 -13.67 -10.21
C ASN A 205 3.40 -14.40 -8.95
N PHE A 206 3.06 -13.64 -7.91
CA PHE A 206 2.37 -14.11 -6.71
C PHE A 206 0.91 -13.66 -6.74
N HIS A 207 -0.05 -14.58 -6.82
CA HIS A 207 -1.47 -14.26 -6.98
C HIS A 207 -2.40 -15.00 -5.99
N GLY A 208 -3.36 -14.27 -5.43
CA GLY A 208 -4.49 -14.83 -4.67
C GLY A 208 -4.16 -15.37 -3.28
N MET A 209 -2.96 -15.10 -2.76
CA MET A 209 -2.44 -15.66 -1.50
C MET A 209 -3.18 -15.12 -0.27
N ARG A 210 -3.44 -15.96 0.73
CA ARG A 210 -4.15 -15.56 1.97
C ARG A 210 -3.54 -16.16 3.23
N SER A 211 -3.24 -15.32 4.22
CA SER A 211 -2.91 -15.72 5.59
C SER A 211 -3.68 -14.89 6.63
N PRO A 212 -4.93 -15.26 6.97
CA PRO A 212 -5.59 -14.73 8.16
C PRO A 212 -4.81 -15.13 9.43
N GLY A 213 -4.44 -14.17 10.27
CA GLY A 213 -3.70 -14.39 11.52
C GLY A 213 -2.19 -14.64 11.35
N GLY A 214 -1.62 -14.48 10.16
CA GLY A 214 -0.20 -14.71 9.91
C GLY A 214 0.41 -13.73 8.91
N ASN A 215 1.73 -13.80 8.73
CA ASN A 215 2.53 -12.78 8.07
C ASN A 215 3.07 -13.24 6.71
N PHE A 216 3.36 -12.27 5.83
CA PHE A 216 4.16 -12.44 4.62
C PHE A 216 5.52 -11.77 4.83
N HIS A 217 6.61 -12.54 4.78
CA HIS A 217 7.97 -12.04 5.08
C HIS A 217 8.99 -12.44 4.00
N GLY A 218 9.82 -11.50 3.56
CA GLY A 218 11.02 -11.78 2.76
C GLY A 218 10.72 -12.30 1.35
N MET A 219 9.64 -11.84 0.73
CA MET A 219 9.17 -12.32 -0.57
C MET A 219 9.79 -11.53 -1.74
N GLY A 220 10.33 -12.24 -2.74
CA GLY A 220 10.97 -11.60 -3.91
C GLY A 220 10.43 -12.10 -5.25
N SER A 221 10.08 -11.17 -6.14
CA SER A 221 9.82 -11.42 -7.57
C SER A 221 10.43 -10.32 -8.46
N PRO A 222 11.75 -10.31 -8.71
CA PRO A 222 12.33 -9.47 -9.76
C PRO A 222 11.69 -9.82 -11.11
N GLY A 223 11.08 -8.84 -11.77
CA GLY A 223 10.32 -8.97 -13.01
C GLY A 223 8.86 -9.44 -12.85
N GLY A 224 8.35 -9.65 -11.63
CA GLY A 224 7.05 -10.29 -11.39
C GLY A 224 6.14 -9.55 -10.41
N ASN A 225 4.82 -9.68 -10.59
CA ASN A 225 3.81 -8.93 -9.85
C ASN A 225 3.32 -9.66 -8.59
N PHE A 226 2.83 -8.90 -7.61
CA PHE A 226 2.13 -9.39 -6.42
C PHE A 226 0.67 -8.92 -6.46
N HIS A 227 -0.29 -9.83 -6.64
CA HIS A 227 -1.70 -9.46 -6.86
C HIS A 227 -2.70 -10.17 -5.93
N GLY A 228 -3.52 -9.39 -5.22
CA GLY A 228 -4.69 -9.89 -4.48
C GLY A 228 -4.39 -10.56 -3.14
N MET A 229 -3.22 -10.29 -2.55
CA MET A 229 -2.76 -10.88 -1.29
C MET A 229 -3.53 -10.36 -0.08
N ARG A 230 -3.82 -11.22 0.91
CA ARG A 230 -4.61 -10.83 2.11
C ARG A 230 -4.06 -11.44 3.40
N CYS A 231 -3.78 -10.61 4.41
CA CYS A 231 -3.50 -11.06 5.78
C CYS A 231 -4.19 -10.18 6.84
N PRO A 232 -5.48 -10.41 7.14
CA PRO A 232 -6.13 -9.85 8.33
C PRO A 232 -5.38 -10.29 9.60
N GLY A 233 -5.07 -9.33 10.49
CA GLY A 233 -4.34 -9.56 11.74
C GLY A 233 -2.84 -9.83 11.59
N GLY A 234 -2.26 -9.70 10.39
CA GLY A 234 -0.86 -10.04 10.14
C GLY A 234 -0.18 -9.15 9.10
N ASN A 235 1.14 -9.10 9.11
CA ASN A 235 1.93 -8.06 8.44
C ASN A 235 2.51 -8.51 7.08
N PHE A 236 2.77 -7.54 6.20
CA PHE A 236 3.63 -7.68 5.03
C PHE A 236 4.99 -7.03 5.33
N HIS A 237 6.08 -7.79 5.27
CA HIS A 237 7.43 -7.31 5.58
C HIS A 237 8.47 -7.71 4.52
N GLY A 238 9.30 -6.76 4.09
CA GLY A 238 10.50 -7.05 3.29
C GLY A 238 10.20 -7.67 1.92
N MET A 239 9.24 -7.10 1.19
CA MET A 239 8.83 -7.59 -0.13
C MET A 239 9.49 -6.81 -1.28
N GLY A 240 9.95 -7.48 -2.34
CA GLY A 240 10.66 -6.83 -3.44
C GLY A 240 10.26 -7.29 -4.84
N SER A 241 10.05 -6.35 -5.76
CA SER A 241 9.88 -6.60 -7.21
C SER A 241 10.51 -5.50 -8.07
N CYS A 242 11.64 -5.79 -8.72
CA CYS A 242 12.18 -4.88 -9.75
C CYS A 242 11.37 -5.03 -11.05
N GLY A 243 10.69 -3.98 -11.49
CA GLY A 243 9.87 -3.93 -12.71
C GLY A 243 8.44 -4.46 -12.58
N GLY A 244 8.07 -5.06 -11.45
CA GLY A 244 6.71 -5.57 -11.21
C GLY A 244 5.93 -4.78 -10.15
N ASN A 245 4.62 -4.99 -10.15
CA ASN A 245 3.65 -4.18 -9.41
C ASN A 245 3.09 -4.91 -8.18
N PHE A 246 2.72 -4.15 -7.15
CA PHE A 246 1.97 -4.62 -5.98
C PHE A 246 0.51 -4.14 -6.10
N HIS A 247 -0.44 -5.04 -6.38
CA HIS A 247 -1.84 -4.68 -6.62
C HIS A 247 -2.86 -5.39 -5.72
N GLY A 248 -3.71 -4.63 -5.04
CA GLY A 248 -4.90 -5.14 -4.34
C GLY A 248 -4.62 -5.85 -3.01
N MET A 249 -3.49 -5.53 -2.37
CA MET A 249 -3.06 -6.13 -1.10
C MET A 249 -3.84 -5.60 0.09
N ARG A 250 -4.21 -6.46 1.05
CA ARG A 250 -5.00 -6.05 2.23
C ARG A 250 -4.50 -6.67 3.53
N SER A 251 -4.27 -5.83 4.54
CA SER A 251 -3.98 -6.22 5.93
C SER A 251 -4.77 -5.36 6.93
N PRO A 252 -6.06 -5.67 7.20
CA PRO A 252 -6.76 -5.12 8.35
C PRO A 252 -6.07 -5.52 9.66
N GLY A 253 -5.77 -4.56 10.53
CA GLY A 253 -5.09 -4.76 11.81
C GLY A 253 -3.60 -5.09 11.71
N GLY A 254 -2.97 -4.96 10.54
CA GLY A 254 -1.56 -5.29 10.34
C GLY A 254 -0.85 -4.35 9.38
N ASN A 255 0.48 -4.36 9.42
CA ASN A 255 1.32 -3.33 8.81
C ASN A 255 1.95 -3.78 7.49
N PHE A 256 2.32 -2.82 6.66
CA PHE A 256 3.15 -2.99 5.47
C PHE A 256 4.52 -2.32 5.71
N HIS A 257 5.61 -3.09 5.75
CA HIS A 257 6.95 -2.58 6.09
C HIS A 257 7.99 -2.94 5.02
N GLY A 258 8.79 -1.96 4.59
CA GLY A 258 10.05 -2.17 3.86
C GLY A 258 9.89 -2.73 2.44
N MET A 259 8.77 -2.47 1.78
CA MET A 259 8.50 -2.98 0.42
C MET A 259 9.18 -2.15 -0.67
N ARG A 260 9.63 -2.79 -1.75
CA ARG A 260 10.37 -2.13 -2.85
C ARG A 260 9.88 -2.56 -4.24
N SER A 261 9.46 -1.60 -5.06
CA SER A 261 9.20 -1.76 -6.50
C SER A 261 9.94 -0.74 -7.39
N PRO A 262 11.26 -0.87 -7.61
CA PRO A 262 11.96 -0.08 -8.63
C PRO A 262 11.35 -0.36 -10.01
N GLY A 263 10.90 0.67 -10.72
CA GLY A 263 10.21 0.55 -12.02
C GLY A 263 8.79 -0.02 -11.96
N GLY A 264 8.17 -0.11 -10.78
CA GLY A 264 6.86 -0.74 -10.60
C GLY A 264 5.93 0.01 -9.63
N ASN A 265 4.62 -0.23 -9.74
CA ASN A 265 3.60 0.55 -9.05
C ASN A 265 3.01 -0.18 -7.82
N PHE A 266 2.55 0.60 -6.84
CA PHE A 266 1.75 0.14 -5.70
C PHE A 266 0.30 0.62 -5.87
N HIS A 267 -0.64 -0.28 -6.15
CA HIS A 267 -2.02 0.08 -6.50
C HIS A 267 -3.09 -0.61 -5.64
N GLY A 268 -3.94 0.17 -4.95
CA GLY A 268 -5.12 -0.35 -4.25
C GLY A 268 -4.81 -1.13 -2.96
N MET A 269 -3.77 -0.71 -2.22
CA MET A 269 -3.40 -1.32 -0.93
C MET A 269 -4.27 -0.81 0.22
N GLY A 270 -4.58 -1.66 1.20
CA GLY A 270 -5.40 -1.28 2.36
C GLY A 270 -4.94 -1.87 3.70
N SER A 271 -4.76 -1.01 4.71
CA SER A 271 -4.53 -1.37 6.11
C SER A 271 -5.41 -0.52 7.06
N PRO A 272 -6.69 -0.86 7.27
CA PRO A 272 -7.47 -0.33 8.39
C PRO A 272 -6.86 -0.79 9.71
N GLY A 273 -6.53 0.13 10.62
CA GLY A 273 -5.95 -0.15 11.94
C GLY A 273 -4.47 -0.55 11.95
N GLY A 274 -3.74 -0.36 10.84
CA GLY A 274 -2.29 -0.58 10.77
C GLY A 274 -1.59 0.54 10.00
N ASN A 275 -0.31 0.35 9.65
CA ASN A 275 0.54 1.39 9.08
C ASN A 275 1.24 0.94 7.79
N PHE A 276 1.62 1.89 6.94
CA PHE A 276 2.56 1.72 5.82
C PHE A 276 3.88 2.40 6.16
N HIS A 277 4.99 1.66 6.20
CA HIS A 277 6.32 2.17 6.54
C HIS A 277 7.39 1.78 5.51
N GLY A 278 8.21 2.75 5.08
CA GLY A 278 9.45 2.49 4.32
C GLY A 278 9.26 1.95 2.90
N LEU A 279 8.11 2.23 2.27
CA LEU A 279 7.79 1.78 0.91
C LEU A 279 8.58 2.59 -0.14
N ARG A 280 9.16 1.93 -1.16
CA ARG A 280 9.95 2.61 -2.20
C ARG A 280 9.64 2.12 -3.62
N CYS A 281 9.30 3.03 -4.53
CA CYS A 281 9.20 2.76 -5.97
C CYS A 281 9.80 3.89 -6.83
N PRO A 282 11.13 3.94 -6.98
CA PRO A 282 11.75 4.76 -8.02
C PRO A 282 11.19 4.42 -9.41
N GLY A 283 10.78 5.43 -10.18
CA GLY A 283 10.17 5.27 -11.51
C GLY A 283 8.75 4.69 -11.52
N GLY A 284 8.08 4.55 -10.36
CA GLY A 284 6.76 3.93 -10.25
C GLY A 284 5.84 4.62 -9.25
N ASN A 285 4.53 4.46 -9.39
CA ASN A 285 3.52 5.28 -8.71
C ASN A 285 2.90 4.57 -7.49
N PHE A 286 2.46 5.35 -6.51
CA PHE A 286 1.55 4.93 -5.44
C PHE A 286 0.12 5.40 -5.76
N HIS A 287 -0.85 4.50 -5.91
CA HIS A 287 -2.24 4.87 -6.23
C HIS A 287 -3.26 4.18 -5.31
N GLY A 288 -4.15 4.98 -4.71
CA GLY A 288 -5.39 4.49 -4.07
C GLY A 288 -5.20 3.78 -2.74
N MET A 289 -4.09 4.05 -2.04
CA MET A 289 -3.77 3.45 -0.74
C MET A 289 -4.67 3.96 0.39
N ARG A 290 -5.07 3.08 1.32
CA ARG A 290 -5.99 3.42 2.42
C ARG A 290 -5.50 2.89 3.77
N CYS A 291 -5.34 3.78 4.76
CA CYS A 291 -4.91 3.47 6.12
C CYS A 291 -5.80 4.12 7.21
N PRO A 292 -7.11 3.85 7.31
CA PRO A 292 -7.93 4.39 8.40
C PRO A 292 -7.38 4.00 9.77
N GLY A 293 -7.18 4.97 10.67
CA GLY A 293 -6.65 4.77 12.01
C GLY A 293 -5.14 4.48 12.08
N GLY A 294 -4.37 4.76 11.02
CA GLY A 294 -2.92 4.51 11.05
C GLY A 294 -2.14 5.18 9.91
N ASN A 295 -0.81 5.11 10.00
CA ASN A 295 0.07 6.11 9.41
C ASN A 295 0.74 5.67 8.10
N PHE A 296 1.10 6.64 7.28
CA PHE A 296 2.02 6.48 6.15
C PHE A 296 3.37 7.15 6.50
N HIS A 297 4.45 6.38 6.58
CA HIS A 297 5.76 6.89 6.99
C HIS A 297 6.89 6.51 6.00
N GLY A 298 7.74 7.47 5.64
CA GLY A 298 9.01 7.21 4.96
C GLY A 298 8.87 6.63 3.54
N MET A 299 7.84 7.07 2.81
CA MET A 299 7.57 6.60 1.45
C MET A 299 8.36 7.39 0.39
N GLY A 300 8.97 6.68 -0.58
CA GLY A 300 9.77 7.30 -1.63
C GLY A 300 9.39 6.84 -3.05
N SER A 301 9.10 7.78 -3.94
CA SER A 301 8.92 7.56 -5.38
C SER A 301 9.68 8.62 -6.19
N PRO A 302 11.02 8.56 -6.30
CA PRO A 302 11.75 9.36 -7.27
C PRO A 302 11.23 9.09 -8.69
N GLY A 303 10.79 10.12 -9.42
CA GLY A 303 10.24 9.99 -10.77
C GLY A 303 8.80 9.48 -10.88
N GLY A 304 8.07 9.34 -9.76
CA GLY A 304 6.70 8.81 -9.78
C GLY A 304 5.74 9.51 -8.81
N ASN A 305 4.43 9.29 -9.02
CA ASN A 305 3.36 10.07 -8.40
C ASN A 305 2.73 9.34 -7.19
N PHE A 306 2.16 10.12 -6.28
CA PHE A 306 1.31 9.66 -5.19
C PHE A 306 -0.13 10.15 -5.44
N HIS A 307 -1.07 9.23 -5.67
CA HIS A 307 -2.45 9.56 -6.03
C HIS A 307 -3.49 8.92 -5.09
N GLY A 308 -4.46 9.70 -4.63
CA GLY A 308 -5.70 9.21 -4.02
C GLY A 308 -5.54 8.54 -2.65
N MET A 309 -4.46 8.82 -1.93
CA MET A 309 -4.15 8.22 -0.63
C MET A 309 -5.05 8.75 0.50
N ARG A 310 -5.44 7.89 1.44
CA ARG A 310 -6.34 8.26 2.55
C ARG A 310 -5.92 7.65 3.88
N SER A 311 -5.78 8.46 4.92
CA SER A 311 -5.70 8.03 6.32
C SER A 311 -6.57 8.93 7.22
N PRO A 312 -7.87 8.64 7.37
CA PRO A 312 -8.66 9.23 8.44
C PRO A 312 -8.12 8.79 9.81
N GLY A 313 -7.85 9.76 10.70
CA GLY A 313 -7.30 9.51 12.04
C GLY A 313 -5.84 9.07 12.08
N GLY A 314 -5.06 9.35 11.02
CA GLY A 314 -3.64 8.96 10.97
C GLY A 314 -2.81 9.84 10.04
N ASN A 315 -1.51 9.89 10.29
CA ASN A 315 -0.61 10.89 9.72
C ASN A 315 0.08 10.41 8.44
N PHE A 316 0.49 11.35 7.60
CA PHE A 316 1.46 11.16 6.52
C PHE A 316 2.76 11.85 6.90
N HIS A 317 3.88 11.12 6.91
CA HIS A 317 5.18 11.66 7.32
C HIS A 317 6.32 11.26 6.37
N GLY A 318 7.17 12.23 6.01
CA GLY A 318 8.47 11.99 5.37
C GLY A 318 8.39 11.46 3.94
N MET A 319 7.34 11.84 3.20
CA MET A 319 7.09 11.37 1.83
C MET A 319 7.90 12.16 0.78
N ARG A 320 8.47 11.49 -0.22
CA ARG A 320 9.36 12.12 -1.21
C ARG A 320 9.12 11.65 -2.65
N SER A 321 9.02 12.59 -3.60
CA SER A 321 9.08 12.33 -5.05
C SER A 321 9.86 13.41 -5.79
N CYS A 322 10.98 13.08 -6.42
CA CYS A 322 11.65 14.02 -7.33
C CYS A 322 10.96 13.96 -8.71
N GLY A 323 10.43 15.07 -9.22
CA GLY A 323 9.75 15.19 -10.52
C GLY A 323 8.30 14.66 -10.57
N GLY A 324 7.82 13.96 -9.54
CA GLY A 324 6.45 13.45 -9.48
C GLY A 324 5.54 14.23 -8.52
N ASN A 325 4.24 14.03 -8.68
CA ASN A 325 3.19 14.83 -8.05
C ASN A 325 2.49 14.10 -6.89
N PHE A 326 1.97 14.87 -5.94
CA PHE A 326 1.08 14.41 -4.86
C PHE A 326 -0.35 14.90 -5.13
N HIS A 327 -1.28 13.99 -5.43
CA HIS A 327 -2.66 14.33 -5.79
C HIS A 327 -3.69 13.66 -4.87
N GLY A 328 -4.65 14.45 -4.38
CA GLY A 328 -5.88 13.95 -3.77
C GLY A 328 -5.73 13.28 -2.40
N MET A 329 -4.64 13.57 -1.69
CA MET A 329 -4.34 13.04 -0.36
C MET A 329 -5.31 13.55 0.72
N ARG A 330 -5.74 12.67 1.64
CA ARG A 330 -6.71 13.02 2.68
C ARG A 330 -6.34 12.43 4.05
N SER A 331 -6.16 13.29 5.06
CA SER A 331 -6.13 12.91 6.48
C SER A 331 -7.04 13.80 7.34
N PRO A 332 -8.34 13.50 7.44
CA PRO A 332 -9.19 14.06 8.50
C PRO A 332 -8.69 13.61 9.88
N GLY A 333 -8.40 14.56 10.77
CA GLY A 333 -7.90 14.30 12.12
C GLY A 333 -6.43 13.87 12.20
N GLY A 334 -5.62 14.15 11.18
CA GLY A 334 -4.19 13.82 11.17
C GLY A 334 -3.37 14.67 10.20
N ASN A 335 -2.06 14.67 10.36
CA ASN A 335 -1.14 15.63 9.75
C ASN A 335 -0.53 15.16 8.42
N LEU A 336 0.05 16.13 7.69
CA LEU A 336 0.73 15.97 6.40
C LEU A 336 2.12 16.62 6.48
N ASP A 337 3.10 15.83 6.93
CA ASP A 337 4.39 16.31 7.46
C ASP A 337 5.61 15.88 6.63
N GLY A 338 6.57 16.79 6.48
CA GLY A 338 7.89 16.50 5.90
C GLY A 338 7.87 16.08 4.42
N MET A 339 6.84 16.50 3.68
CA MET A 339 6.58 16.11 2.30
C MET A 339 7.40 16.90 1.28
N ARG A 340 8.04 16.24 0.30
CA ARG A 340 8.93 16.92 -0.67
C ARG A 340 8.71 16.47 -2.12
N SER A 341 8.44 17.44 -3.01
CA SER A 341 8.37 17.26 -4.46
C SER A 341 9.18 18.29 -5.28
N PRO A 342 10.53 18.19 -5.32
CA PRO A 342 11.32 18.99 -6.25
C PRO A 342 10.88 18.75 -7.71
N GLY A 343 10.52 19.82 -8.43
CA GLY A 343 9.95 19.77 -9.78
C GLY A 343 8.51 19.22 -9.88
N GLY A 344 7.86 18.90 -8.76
CA GLY A 344 6.55 18.24 -8.72
C GLY A 344 5.50 19.04 -7.95
N ASN A 345 4.22 18.80 -8.25
CA ASN A 345 3.10 19.57 -7.71
C ASN A 345 2.35 18.85 -6.59
N PHE A 346 1.79 19.63 -5.67
CA PHE A 346 0.86 19.18 -4.62
C PHE A 346 -0.56 19.66 -4.98
N HIS A 347 -1.51 18.75 -5.18
CA HIS A 347 -2.87 19.08 -5.62
C HIS A 347 -3.97 18.43 -4.76
N GLY A 348 -4.96 19.22 -4.36
CA GLY A 348 -6.23 18.72 -3.80
C GLY A 348 -6.13 18.06 -2.42
N MET A 349 -5.10 18.40 -1.66
CA MET A 349 -4.79 17.81 -0.35
C MET A 349 -5.73 18.32 0.75
N ARG A 350 -6.15 17.44 1.66
CA ARG A 350 -7.13 17.79 2.71
C ARG A 350 -6.76 17.20 4.06
N SER A 351 -6.61 18.05 5.07
CA SER A 351 -6.55 17.67 6.48
C SER A 351 -7.46 18.53 7.35
N PRO A 352 -8.78 18.26 7.40
CA PRO A 352 -9.66 18.86 8.41
C PRO A 352 -9.26 18.38 9.82
N GLY A 353 -9.06 19.30 10.76
CA GLY A 353 -8.63 18.99 12.14
C GLY A 353 -7.17 18.55 12.26
N GLY A 354 -6.31 18.89 11.28
CA GLY A 354 -4.89 18.55 11.30
C GLY A 354 -4.03 19.52 10.50
N ASN A 355 -2.72 19.36 10.62
CA ASN A 355 -1.72 20.31 10.16
C ASN A 355 -1.02 19.87 8.86
N PHE A 356 -0.46 20.85 8.15
CA PHE A 356 0.51 20.65 7.07
C PHE A 356 1.84 21.25 7.51
N HIS A 357 2.90 20.45 7.67
CA HIS A 357 4.19 20.92 8.18
C HIS A 357 5.38 20.56 7.27
N GLY A 358 6.27 21.53 7.03
CA GLY A 358 7.59 21.28 6.41
C GLY A 358 7.52 20.76 4.97
N MET A 359 6.57 21.28 4.19
CA MET A 359 6.35 20.88 2.80
C MET A 359 7.23 21.66 1.81
N GLY A 360 7.78 21.00 0.78
CA GLY A 360 8.64 21.67 -0.21
C GLY A 360 8.48 21.20 -1.65
N SER A 361 8.22 22.13 -2.57
CA SER A 361 8.23 21.94 -4.03
C SER A 361 9.02 23.03 -4.76
N PRO A 362 10.36 23.03 -4.71
CA PRO A 362 11.19 23.86 -5.61
C PRO A 362 10.81 23.59 -7.07
N GLY A 363 10.46 24.64 -7.83
CA GLY A 363 9.98 24.56 -9.21
C GLY A 363 8.58 23.95 -9.39
N GLY A 364 7.82 23.73 -8.31
CA GLY A 364 6.51 23.07 -8.33
C GLY A 364 5.43 23.81 -7.54
N ASN A 365 4.16 23.55 -7.84
CA ASN A 365 3.03 24.33 -7.34
C ASN A 365 2.24 23.60 -6.23
N PHE A 366 1.63 24.37 -5.34
CA PHE A 366 0.66 23.91 -4.35
C PHE A 366 -0.75 24.40 -4.75
N HIS A 367 -1.71 23.50 -4.97
CA HIS A 367 -3.06 23.84 -5.44
C HIS A 367 -4.16 23.16 -4.61
N GLY A 368 -5.19 23.93 -4.23
CA GLY A 368 -6.45 23.40 -3.70
C GLY A 368 -6.32 22.70 -2.33
N MET A 369 -5.40 23.17 -1.49
CA MET A 369 -5.13 22.61 -0.17
C MET A 369 -6.12 23.11 0.88
N ARG A 370 -6.54 22.25 1.80
CA ARG A 370 -7.51 22.61 2.84
C ARG A 370 -7.22 21.96 4.20
N SER A 371 -7.06 22.81 5.22
CA SER A 371 -7.34 22.48 6.62
C SER A 371 -8.60 23.22 7.11
N ARG A 372 -9.04 22.91 8.33
CA ARG A 372 -10.06 23.62 9.14
C ARG A 372 -9.81 23.20 10.59
N GLY A 373 -9.59 24.14 11.50
CA GLY A 373 -9.13 23.80 12.87
C GLY A 373 -7.71 23.23 12.87
N GLY A 374 -6.81 23.79 12.06
CA GLY A 374 -5.46 23.24 11.85
C GLY A 374 -4.64 24.06 10.85
N ASN A 375 -3.32 24.02 10.99
CA ASN A 375 -2.40 25.04 10.49
C ASN A 375 -1.61 24.61 9.23
N PHE A 376 -1.07 25.59 8.52
CA PHE A 376 -0.04 25.40 7.48
C PHE A 376 1.27 26.03 7.95
N HIS A 377 2.35 25.25 8.08
CA HIS A 377 3.64 25.71 8.59
C HIS A 377 4.82 25.30 7.71
N GLY A 378 5.72 26.24 7.42
CA GLY A 378 7.04 25.95 6.84
C GLY A 378 7.00 25.46 5.39
N MET A 379 6.06 25.97 4.58
CA MET A 379 5.88 25.55 3.19
C MET A 379 6.73 26.34 2.21
N ARG A 380 7.38 25.69 1.23
CA ARG A 380 8.34 26.35 0.32
C ARG A 380 8.19 25.91 -1.15
N SER A 381 7.97 26.88 -2.05
CA SER A 381 8.01 26.71 -3.51
C SER A 381 8.81 27.82 -4.22
N PRO A 382 10.15 27.86 -4.10
CA PRO A 382 10.97 28.69 -4.97
C PRO A 382 10.66 28.41 -6.46
N GLY A 383 10.36 29.44 -7.24
CA GLY A 383 9.93 29.36 -8.64
C GLY A 383 8.54 28.71 -8.86
N GLY A 384 7.74 28.51 -7.82
CA GLY A 384 6.45 27.84 -7.88
C GLY A 384 5.33 28.59 -7.14
N ASN A 385 4.08 28.30 -7.48
CA ASN A 385 2.92 29.07 -7.02
C ASN A 385 2.09 28.33 -5.97
N PHE A 386 1.44 29.09 -5.09
CA PHE A 386 0.45 28.62 -4.13
C PHE A 386 -0.95 29.13 -4.54
N HIS A 387 -1.91 28.23 -4.78
CA HIS A 387 -3.25 28.57 -5.25
C HIS A 387 -4.37 27.92 -4.43
N GLY A 388 -5.35 28.73 -4.01
CA GLY A 388 -6.64 28.24 -3.47
C GLY A 388 -6.54 27.57 -2.10
N MET A 389 -5.57 27.98 -1.28
CA MET A 389 -5.34 27.41 0.05
C MET A 389 -6.36 27.91 1.07
N ARG A 390 -6.92 27.01 1.90
CA ARG A 390 -7.99 27.34 2.85
C ARG A 390 -7.69 26.79 4.24
N CYS A 391 -7.74 27.66 5.24
CA CYS A 391 -7.40 27.42 6.65
C CYS A 391 -8.41 28.11 7.61
N PRO A 392 -9.72 27.78 7.62
CA PRO A 392 -10.68 28.46 8.51
C PRO A 392 -10.51 27.97 9.96
N GLY A 393 -10.28 28.88 10.91
CA GLY A 393 -9.83 28.53 12.27
C GLY A 393 -8.44 27.90 12.21
N GLY A 394 -7.43 28.68 11.87
CA GLY A 394 -6.06 28.22 11.78
C GLY A 394 -5.13 29.22 11.07
N ASN A 395 -3.84 29.07 11.33
CA ASN A 395 -2.78 29.96 10.87
C ASN A 395 -2.09 29.44 9.60
N PHE A 396 -1.54 30.38 8.85
CA PHE A 396 -0.48 30.14 7.88
C PHE A 396 0.81 30.76 8.42
N HIS A 397 1.89 29.99 8.55
CA HIS A 397 3.16 30.47 9.11
C HIS A 397 4.37 30.04 8.28
N GLY A 398 5.30 30.98 8.04
CA GLY A 398 6.63 30.67 7.48
C GLY A 398 6.60 30.09 6.07
N MET A 399 5.73 30.64 5.22
CA MET A 399 5.54 30.22 3.83
C MET A 399 6.41 31.04 2.86
N GLY A 400 6.97 30.43 1.81
CA GLY A 400 7.85 31.13 0.88
C GLY A 400 7.81 30.67 -0.58
N SER A 401 7.64 31.62 -1.50
CA SER A 401 7.77 31.46 -2.96
C SER A 401 8.60 32.59 -3.60
N PRO A 402 9.94 32.61 -3.42
CA PRO A 402 10.80 33.46 -4.23
C PRO A 402 10.58 33.17 -5.73
N GLY A 403 10.30 34.20 -6.53
CA GLY A 403 9.95 34.08 -7.95
C GLY A 403 8.59 33.40 -8.23
N GLY A 404 7.68 33.35 -7.26
CA GLY A 404 6.38 32.66 -7.38
C GLY A 404 5.23 33.38 -6.67
N ASN A 405 4.00 33.05 -7.04
CA ASN A 405 2.81 33.81 -6.64
C ASN A 405 1.94 33.08 -5.61
N PHE A 406 1.25 33.85 -4.77
CA PHE A 406 0.25 33.38 -3.81
C PHE A 406 -1.14 33.89 -4.22
N HIS A 407 -2.06 32.99 -4.59
CA HIS A 407 -3.40 33.33 -5.07
C HIS A 407 -4.52 32.68 -4.26
N GLY A 408 -5.49 33.46 -3.80
CA GLY A 408 -6.73 32.96 -3.20
C GLY A 408 -6.54 32.23 -1.86
N MET A 409 -5.58 32.70 -1.04
CA MET A 409 -5.37 32.20 0.33
C MET A 409 -6.47 32.73 1.26
N ARG A 410 -7.06 31.85 2.07
CA ARG A 410 -8.09 32.23 3.04
C ARG A 410 -7.90 31.58 4.42
N SER A 411 -7.71 32.42 5.45
CA SER A 411 -8.02 32.06 6.85
C SER A 411 -9.34 32.74 7.28
N CYS A 412 -9.83 32.42 8.47
CA CYS A 412 -10.90 33.11 9.20
C CYS A 412 -10.58 32.99 10.71
N GLY A 413 -10.54 34.12 11.42
CA GLY A 413 -10.30 34.22 12.87
C GLY A 413 -8.82 34.20 13.30
N GLU A 414 -7.88 33.93 12.39
CA GLU A 414 -6.47 33.65 12.72
C GLU A 414 -5.51 34.18 11.63
N ASN A 415 -4.20 34.03 11.84
CA ASN A 415 -3.18 34.88 11.20
C ASN A 415 -2.54 34.31 9.92
N LEU A 416 -1.90 35.22 9.17
CA LEU A 416 -1.05 34.99 8.00
C LEU A 416 0.33 35.58 8.27
N ASP A 417 1.22 34.74 8.81
CA ASP A 417 2.48 35.16 9.44
C ASP A 417 3.72 34.77 8.62
N GLY A 418 4.58 35.76 8.36
CA GLY A 418 5.91 35.55 7.80
C GLY A 418 5.91 35.00 6.37
N VAL A 419 4.87 35.28 5.58
CA VAL A 419 4.74 34.83 4.18
C VAL A 419 5.60 35.68 3.22
N ARG A 420 6.42 35.06 2.37
CA ARG A 420 7.43 35.77 1.55
C ARG A 420 7.42 35.39 0.06
N SER A 421 7.27 36.38 -0.82
CA SER A 421 7.44 36.25 -2.29
C SER A 421 8.28 37.40 -2.89
N PRO A 422 9.61 37.43 -2.70
CA PRO A 422 10.48 38.29 -3.51
C PRO A 422 10.33 37.93 -4.99
N GLY A 423 10.12 38.91 -5.87
CA GLY A 423 9.87 38.71 -7.30
C GLY A 423 8.57 37.98 -7.62
N GLY A 424 7.56 38.05 -6.74
CA GLY A 424 6.27 37.38 -6.91
C GLY A 424 5.08 38.31 -6.67
N ASN A 425 3.86 37.77 -6.60
CA ASN A 425 2.66 38.55 -6.32
C ASN A 425 1.73 37.85 -5.32
N PHE A 426 1.01 38.65 -4.54
CA PHE A 426 -0.05 38.23 -3.63
C PHE A 426 -1.40 38.69 -4.19
N HIS A 427 -2.32 37.76 -4.48
CA HIS A 427 -3.63 38.09 -5.04
C HIS A 427 -4.79 37.44 -4.26
N GLY A 428 -5.81 38.23 -3.94
CA GLY A 428 -7.10 37.73 -3.42
C GLY A 428 -7.00 37.05 -2.05
N MET A 429 -6.14 37.57 -1.17
CA MET A 429 -5.96 37.03 0.18
C MET A 429 -7.03 37.53 1.14
N ARG A 430 -7.54 36.66 2.02
CA ARG A 430 -8.57 37.04 3.00
C ARG A 430 -8.36 36.41 4.37
N SER A 431 -8.37 37.21 5.44
CA SER A 431 -8.55 36.71 6.81
C SER A 431 -9.48 37.61 7.61
N PRO A 432 -10.79 37.34 7.63
CA PRO A 432 -11.73 38.09 8.47
C PRO A 432 -11.51 37.73 9.94
N GLY A 433 -11.37 38.73 10.80
CA GLY A 433 -11.07 38.57 12.23
C GLY A 433 -9.65 38.06 12.53
N GLY A 434 -8.69 38.21 11.61
CA GLY A 434 -7.34 37.66 11.75
C GLY A 434 -6.29 38.48 11.01
N ASN A 435 -5.05 38.46 11.49
CA ASN A 435 -4.04 39.44 11.11
C ASN A 435 -3.18 38.99 9.92
N PHE A 436 -2.60 39.95 9.19
CA PHE A 436 -1.47 39.74 8.29
C PHE A 436 -0.20 40.27 8.96
N HIS A 437 0.79 39.43 9.25
CA HIS A 437 2.01 39.85 9.95
C HIS A 437 3.28 39.48 9.18
N GLY A 438 4.22 40.42 9.05
CA GLY A 438 5.58 40.15 8.56
C GLY A 438 5.65 39.67 7.11
N MET A 439 4.63 39.96 6.30
CA MET A 439 4.57 39.59 4.88
C MET A 439 5.55 40.43 4.05
N ARG A 440 6.24 39.82 3.08
CA ARG A 440 7.25 40.51 2.25
C ARG A 440 7.15 40.14 0.76
N CYS A 441 7.08 41.16 -0.11
CA CYS A 441 6.97 40.98 -1.56
C CYS A 441 7.94 41.82 -2.45
N PRO A 442 9.23 42.08 -2.10
CA PRO A 442 10.11 42.96 -2.89
C PRO A 442 10.13 42.63 -4.39
N GLY A 443 10.03 43.63 -5.25
CA GLY A 443 9.89 43.47 -6.71
C GLY A 443 8.57 42.84 -7.13
N GLY A 444 7.47 43.15 -6.44
CA GLY A 444 6.23 42.39 -6.53
C GLY A 444 4.99 43.10 -5.97
N ASN A 445 3.79 42.60 -6.29
CA ASN A 445 2.54 43.33 -6.02
C ASN A 445 1.63 42.64 -5.00
N PHE A 446 0.99 43.44 -4.15
CA PHE A 446 -0.11 43.03 -3.28
C PHE A 446 -1.44 43.52 -3.87
N HIS A 447 -2.34 42.59 -4.21
CA HIS A 447 -3.65 42.88 -4.81
C HIS A 447 -4.82 42.21 -4.06
N GLY A 448 -5.83 43.00 -3.69
CA GLY A 448 -7.11 42.50 -3.21
C GLY A 448 -7.06 41.81 -1.83
N MET A 449 -6.14 42.22 -0.96
CA MET A 449 -6.01 41.69 0.40
C MET A 449 -7.09 42.27 1.33
N ARG A 450 -7.81 41.43 2.10
CA ARG A 450 -8.88 41.87 3.01
C ARG A 450 -8.83 41.23 4.39
N SER A 451 -8.75 42.04 5.45
CA SER A 451 -8.95 41.64 6.85
C SER A 451 -10.01 42.53 7.56
N PRO A 452 -11.32 42.30 7.31
CA PRO A 452 -12.36 42.89 8.15
C PRO A 452 -12.18 42.47 9.61
N GLY A 453 -12.12 43.42 10.53
CA GLY A 453 -11.92 43.16 11.96
C GLY A 453 -10.52 42.63 12.34
N GLY A 454 -9.49 42.88 11.53
CA GLY A 454 -8.11 42.44 11.84
C GLY A 454 -7.04 43.34 11.22
N ASN A 455 -5.80 43.18 11.67
CA ASN A 455 -4.73 44.15 11.42
C ASN A 455 -3.75 43.70 10.32
N PHE A 456 -3.05 44.67 9.72
CA PHE A 456 -1.87 44.44 8.89
C PHE A 456 -0.63 45.00 9.60
N HIS A 457 0.37 44.17 9.90
CA HIS A 457 1.57 44.58 10.64
C HIS A 457 2.86 44.15 9.94
N GLY A 458 3.84 45.03 9.81
CA GLY A 458 5.17 44.69 9.28
C GLY A 458 5.14 44.23 7.82
N MET A 459 4.21 44.78 7.02
CA MET A 459 4.12 44.56 5.58
C MET A 459 5.31 45.21 4.89
N GLY A 460 6.12 44.44 4.17
CA GLY A 460 7.29 44.95 3.44
C GLY A 460 7.12 44.84 1.93
N ASN A 461 7.15 45.98 1.24
CA ASN A 461 7.40 46.04 -0.19
C ASN A 461 8.58 46.98 -0.51
N HIS A 462 9.27 46.66 -1.58
CA HIS A 462 10.28 47.50 -2.20
C HIS A 462 10.07 47.32 -3.70
N ASP A 463 9.98 48.41 -4.45
CA ASP A 463 9.86 48.37 -5.93
C ASP A 463 8.60 47.60 -6.40
N GLY A 464 7.44 47.86 -5.78
CA GLY A 464 6.17 47.19 -6.12
C GLY A 464 4.92 47.75 -5.42
N ASN A 465 3.74 47.44 -5.95
CA ASN A 465 2.50 48.17 -5.65
C ASN A 465 1.58 47.51 -4.60
N PHE A 466 0.71 48.32 -3.99
CA PHE A 466 -0.39 47.90 -3.11
C PHE A 466 -1.74 48.37 -3.68
N HIS A 467 -2.61 47.44 -4.07
CA HIS A 467 -3.91 47.76 -4.69
C HIS A 467 -5.06 46.97 -4.05
N GLY A 468 -6.17 47.65 -3.73
CA GLY A 468 -7.37 46.97 -3.20
C GLY A 468 -7.19 46.35 -1.80
N MET A 469 -6.32 46.97 -0.99
CA MET A 469 -6.04 46.63 0.42
C MET A 469 -7.21 47.07 1.33
N GLY A 470 -7.60 46.28 2.34
CA GLY A 470 -8.62 46.77 3.29
C GLY A 470 -8.79 46.03 4.63
N SER A 471 -8.89 46.81 5.70
CA SER A 471 -9.35 46.42 7.04
C SER A 471 -10.47 47.34 7.55
N PRO A 472 -11.74 47.14 7.17
CA PRO A 472 -12.84 47.76 7.90
C PRO A 472 -12.86 47.21 9.34
N GLY A 473 -12.65 48.09 10.32
CA GLY A 473 -12.57 47.74 11.75
C GLY A 473 -11.23 47.17 12.22
N GLY A 474 -10.10 47.54 11.60
CA GLY A 474 -8.76 47.12 12.03
C GLY A 474 -7.65 48.06 11.55
N ASN A 475 -6.46 47.94 12.16
CA ASN A 475 -5.35 48.89 11.98
C ASN A 475 -4.29 48.38 10.98
N PHE A 476 -3.61 49.30 10.31
CA PHE A 476 -2.33 49.03 9.65
C PHE A 476 -1.18 49.60 10.52
N HIS A 477 -0.06 48.90 10.64
CA HIS A 477 1.16 49.36 11.34
C HIS A 477 2.43 48.83 10.67
N GLY A 478 3.51 49.63 10.67
CA GLY A 478 4.80 49.19 10.11
C GLY A 478 4.72 48.75 8.65
N MET A 479 3.86 49.38 7.84
CA MET A 479 3.85 49.18 6.39
C MET A 479 5.04 49.92 5.79
N GLY A 480 6.07 49.17 5.40
CA GLY A 480 7.22 49.70 4.67
C GLY A 480 6.99 49.56 3.17
N ASN A 481 6.80 50.68 2.48
CA ASN A 481 7.10 50.77 1.06
C ASN A 481 8.19 51.83 0.84
N ARG A 482 9.28 51.51 0.16
CA ARG A 482 10.27 52.51 -0.28
C ARG A 482 9.95 52.98 -1.70
N GLY A 483 8.77 53.59 -1.86
CA GLY A 483 8.26 54.21 -3.11
C GLY A 483 7.13 53.42 -3.80
N GLY A 484 6.02 54.09 -4.14
CA GLY A 484 4.92 53.54 -4.95
C GLY A 484 3.50 53.84 -4.43
N GLU A 485 2.51 53.86 -5.33
CA GLU A 485 1.13 54.31 -5.06
C GLU A 485 0.34 53.36 -4.14
N LEU A 486 -0.26 53.92 -3.08
CA LEU A 486 -1.10 53.20 -2.12
C LEU A 486 -2.59 53.45 -2.42
N SER A 487 -3.16 52.67 -3.34
CA SER A 487 -4.61 52.71 -3.60
C SER A 487 -5.39 51.94 -2.51
N THR A 488 -5.38 52.50 -1.31
CA THR A 488 -6.51 52.32 -0.39
C THR A 488 -7.68 53.12 -0.94
N ARG A 489 -8.77 52.41 -1.27
CA ARG A 489 -10.14 52.96 -1.12
C ARG A 489 -10.34 53.36 0.36
N PRO A 490 -11.51 53.77 0.86
CA PRO A 490 -11.80 53.63 2.28
C PRO A 490 -11.30 52.28 2.84
N SER A 491 -10.51 52.33 3.95
CA SER A 491 -9.00 52.51 4.01
C SER A 491 -8.53 53.03 5.40
N LEU A 492 -7.47 53.85 5.66
CA LEU A 492 -6.42 54.59 4.89
C LEU A 492 -5.06 54.66 5.68
N VAL A 493 -4.36 55.83 5.83
CA VAL A 493 -3.26 56.14 6.81
C VAL A 493 -2.25 57.23 6.30
N SER A 494 -1.08 57.48 6.95
CA SER A 494 -0.03 58.48 6.57
C SER A 494 0.92 58.93 7.75
N ALA A 495 1.88 59.87 7.53
CA ALA A 495 2.95 60.32 8.49
C ALA A 495 3.73 61.60 8.03
N LEU A 496 4.75 62.10 8.78
CA LEU A 496 5.79 63.10 8.35
C LEU A 496 6.67 63.66 9.53
N VAL A 497 7.44 64.78 9.40
CA VAL A 497 8.54 65.18 10.36
C VAL A 497 8.86 66.69 10.63
N TRP A 498 10.03 67.28 10.24
CA TRP A 498 10.71 68.44 10.94
C TRP A 498 10.82 69.81 10.19
N GLY A 499 11.53 70.82 10.75
CA GLY A 499 11.18 72.24 10.64
C GLY A 499 11.66 73.08 9.45
N ARG A 500 11.08 72.87 8.23
CA ARG A 500 10.68 73.89 7.19
C ARG A 500 10.30 73.25 5.82
N GLY A 501 9.84 74.04 4.80
CA GLY A 501 9.48 73.63 3.41
C GLY A 501 9.03 74.78 2.47
N PHE A 502 8.92 74.60 1.13
CA PHE A 502 8.61 75.69 0.13
C PHE A 502 8.12 75.26 -1.29
N SER A 503 7.84 76.23 -2.20
CA SER A 503 7.48 76.22 -3.66
C SER A 503 6.22 75.49 -4.26
N PRO A 504 4.98 75.61 -3.70
CA PRO A 504 3.80 74.83 -4.13
C PRO A 504 2.59 75.65 -4.70
N PRO A 505 1.43 74.96 -4.93
CA PRO A 505 0.04 75.48 -4.89
C PRO A 505 -0.65 75.43 -3.49
N PRO A 506 -1.92 75.93 -3.32
CA PRO A 506 -2.64 76.08 -2.02
C PRO A 506 -3.64 74.94 -1.67
N LEU A 507 -4.91 75.23 -1.29
CA LEU A 507 -6.00 74.28 -0.91
C LEU A 507 -7.14 74.95 -0.06
N PRO A 508 -8.05 74.19 0.64
CA PRO A 508 -9.47 74.60 0.82
C PRO A 508 -10.08 74.55 2.26
N PRO A 509 -11.13 75.35 2.58
CA PRO A 509 -11.91 75.32 3.86
C PRO A 509 -13.43 75.01 3.73
N SER A 510 -14.13 74.64 4.83
CA SER A 510 -15.62 74.51 4.96
C SER A 510 -16.11 74.26 6.41
N HIS A 511 -17.41 74.45 6.72
CA HIS A 511 -18.11 73.91 7.93
C HIS A 511 -19.17 74.87 8.57
N SER A 512 -19.66 74.55 9.80
CA SER A 512 -20.62 75.36 10.61
C SER A 512 -21.52 74.50 11.56
N GLY A 513 -22.65 75.02 12.09
CA GLY A 513 -23.47 74.39 13.16
C GLY A 513 -24.83 75.07 13.48
N GLY A 514 -25.52 74.69 14.59
CA GLY A 514 -26.88 75.15 14.97
C GLY A 514 -27.27 74.95 16.47
N ASN A 515 -28.54 75.21 16.87
CA ASN A 515 -29.01 75.28 18.29
C ASN A 515 -30.53 74.90 18.49
N ASN A 516 -31.06 74.89 19.73
CA ASN A 516 -32.45 74.51 20.09
C ASN A 516 -33.48 75.68 20.04
N PRO A 517 -34.67 75.55 19.40
CA PRO A 517 -35.18 74.42 18.59
C PRO A 517 -35.83 74.75 17.21
N GLU A 518 -36.04 73.70 16.38
CA GLU A 518 -37.35 73.17 15.81
C GLU A 518 -37.18 72.30 14.50
N PRO A 519 -37.81 71.04 14.27
CA PRO A 519 -38.06 69.72 15.04
C PRO A 519 -38.18 68.27 14.29
N ASN A 520 -38.29 67.03 14.93
CA ASN A 520 -38.59 65.63 14.31
C ASN A 520 -38.78 64.27 15.19
N SER A 521 -39.34 63.08 14.71
CA SER A 521 -39.24 61.61 15.24
C SER A 521 -40.17 60.41 14.67
N PHE A 522 -39.88 59.05 14.83
CA PHE A 522 -40.61 57.79 14.25
C PHE A 522 -40.46 56.33 14.94
N LEU A 523 -41.20 55.20 14.58
CA LEU A 523 -41.12 53.74 15.11
C LEU A 523 -41.79 52.50 14.31
N VAL A 524 -41.67 51.15 14.68
CA VAL A 524 -42.24 49.87 14.01
C VAL A 524 -42.23 48.46 14.81
N PHE A 525 -42.96 47.32 14.44
CA PHE A 525 -43.01 45.93 15.13
C PHE A 525 -43.53 44.60 14.36
N SER A 526 -43.48 43.30 14.87
CA SER A 526 -43.92 41.97 14.20
C SER A 526 -43.91 40.53 14.97
N PRO A 527 -44.79 39.48 14.74
CA PRO A 527 -44.48 38.00 14.58
C PRO A 527 -44.82 37.39 13.16
N SER A 528 -45.02 36.06 12.95
CA SER A 528 -44.95 35.36 11.62
C SER A 528 -46.25 35.19 10.78
N ALA A 529 -46.16 35.28 9.43
CA ALA A 529 -46.53 34.24 8.43
C ALA A 529 -47.12 34.73 7.06
N LYS A 530 -46.59 34.23 5.92
CA LYS A 530 -47.36 33.58 4.79
C LYS A 530 -46.51 33.15 3.57
N ALA A 531 -46.95 32.05 2.94
CA ALA A 531 -46.70 31.58 1.56
C ALA A 531 -48.11 31.21 0.96
N PRO A 532 -48.34 30.65 -0.26
CA PRO A 532 -47.54 29.77 -1.16
C PRO A 532 -47.33 30.41 -2.58
N SER A 533 -47.06 29.78 -3.74
CA SER A 533 -47.34 28.44 -4.33
C SER A 533 -46.32 27.97 -5.44
N ARG A 534 -46.53 26.77 -6.04
CA ARG A 534 -45.57 25.95 -6.84
C ARG A 534 -45.80 26.03 -8.38
N PHE A 535 -44.94 25.56 -9.31
CA PHE A 535 -44.05 24.34 -9.47
C PHE A 535 -42.94 24.58 -10.56
N VAL A 536 -41.97 23.72 -10.96
CA VAL A 536 -41.07 22.67 -10.38
C VAL A 536 -40.03 22.23 -11.47
N LEU A 537 -38.90 21.53 -11.16
CA LEU A 537 -37.92 21.00 -12.18
C LEU A 537 -37.05 19.80 -11.71
N THR A 538 -36.13 19.28 -12.57
CA THR A 538 -35.46 17.93 -12.48
C THR A 538 -33.91 17.95 -12.71
N ASN A 539 -33.26 16.86 -13.23
CA ASN A 539 -31.83 16.51 -12.94
C ASN A 539 -30.80 16.29 -14.12
N GLU A 540 -30.38 15.06 -14.48
CA GLU A 540 -28.95 14.74 -14.85
C GLU A 540 -28.70 13.81 -16.10
N GLY A 541 -27.41 13.59 -16.47
CA GLY A 541 -26.88 13.05 -17.76
C GLY A 541 -27.18 11.58 -18.13
N ALA A 542 -28.39 11.35 -18.63
CA ALA A 542 -29.03 10.07 -18.91
C ALA A 542 -28.60 9.31 -20.20
N PRO A 543 -29.03 8.03 -20.33
CA PRO A 543 -29.23 7.34 -21.61
C PRO A 543 -30.73 7.08 -21.91
N LYS A 544 -31.14 7.24 -23.17
CA LYS A 544 -32.32 6.59 -23.75
C LYS A 544 -32.20 6.52 -25.27
#